data_AF-A0A9E3IMA3-F1
#
_entry.id   AF-A0A9E3IMA3-F1
#
_cell.length_a   1.000
_cell.length_b   1.000
_cell.length_c   1.000
_cell.angle_alpha   90.00
_cell.angle_beta   90.00
_cell.angle_gamma   90.00
#
_symmetry.space_group_name_H-M   'P 1'
#
loop_
_entity.id
_entity.type
_entity.pdbx_description
1 polymer ?
#
loop_
_entity_poly.entity_id
_entity_poly.type
_entity_poly.pdbx_seq_one_letter_code
_entity_poly.pdbx_strand_id
1 'polypeptide(L)'
;MSEELRITTIGIKKTLSNVSREQAIAEYIWNGFDAGATIVELNAVPIEEGFDTLSHITIRDNGEGIPHPTLKQKFGPYLESLKAYKRSSIKNSDVQGQEGKGRLTFFRFSNSATWNTRFTEKGRRYAYTIKINADGLDKYDPSSPSEVQQANGTSVEFLGVHADFTL
;
A
#
# COMPACT_ATOMS: atom_id res chain seq x y z
N MET A 1 -11.39 0.44 33.33
CA MET A 1 -10.83 0.91 32.04
C MET A 1 -10.71 -0.31 31.14
N SER A 2 -11.35 -0.30 29.98
CA SER A 2 -11.20 -1.34 28.96
C SER A 2 -10.02 -0.99 28.06
N GLU A 3 -9.05 -1.87 27.95
CA GLU A 3 -7.95 -1.71 27.00
C GLU A 3 -8.35 -2.31 25.65
N GLU A 4 -8.18 -1.56 24.57
CA GLU A 4 -8.41 -2.05 23.22
C GLU A 4 -7.22 -2.92 22.77
N LEU A 5 -7.52 -4.15 22.31
CA LEU A 5 -6.51 -5.07 21.78
C LEU A 5 -5.94 -4.54 20.44
N ARG A 6 -4.80 -3.87 20.45
CA ARG A 6 -4.13 -3.48 19.20
C ARG A 6 -3.47 -4.68 18.54
N ILE A 7 -3.68 -4.81 17.23
CA ILE A 7 -2.94 -5.79 16.44
C ILE A 7 -1.49 -5.32 16.30
N THR A 8 -0.56 -6.24 16.51
CA THR A 8 0.88 -6.00 16.41
C THR A 8 1.40 -6.38 15.02
N THR A 9 2.57 -5.86 14.65
CA THR A 9 3.30 -6.29 13.43
C THR A 9 3.36 -7.81 13.28
N ILE A 10 3.60 -8.53 14.38
CA ILE A 10 3.67 -10.00 14.39
C ILE A 10 2.32 -10.62 13.97
N GLY A 11 1.21 -10.09 14.52
CA GLY A 11 -0.13 -10.55 14.16
C GLY A 11 -0.48 -10.28 12.69
N ILE A 12 -0.06 -9.13 12.15
CA ILE A 12 -0.25 -8.76 10.74
C ILE A 12 0.51 -9.74 9.84
N LYS A 13 1.82 -9.93 10.10
CA LYS A 13 2.66 -10.84 9.30
C LYS A 13 2.13 -12.27 9.32
N LYS A 14 1.67 -12.75 10.48
CA LYS A 14 1.08 -14.09 10.62
C LYS A 14 -0.23 -14.24 9.83
N THR A 15 -1.05 -13.20 9.77
CA THR A 15 -2.31 -13.25 9.01
C THR A 15 -2.05 -13.25 7.51
N LEU A 16 -1.11 -12.43 7.06
CA LEU A 16 -0.78 -12.25 5.65
C LEU A 16 0.33 -13.19 5.16
N SER A 17 0.67 -14.23 5.93
CA SER A 17 1.78 -15.14 5.63
C SER A 17 1.59 -15.93 4.34
N ASN A 18 0.33 -16.16 3.95
CA ASN A 18 -0.03 -16.95 2.78
C ASN A 18 -0.11 -16.12 1.49
N VAL A 19 0.04 -14.80 1.60
CA VAL A 19 0.06 -13.92 0.42
C VAL A 19 1.41 -14.12 -0.30
N SER A 20 1.35 -14.50 -1.57
CA SER A 20 2.56 -14.60 -2.40
C SER A 20 3.11 -13.21 -2.72
N ARG A 21 4.33 -13.16 -3.24
CA ARG A 21 4.99 -11.89 -3.62
C ARG A 21 4.28 -11.23 -4.80
N GLU A 22 3.87 -12.05 -5.76
CA GLU A 22 3.15 -11.66 -6.96
C GLU A 22 1.75 -11.16 -6.61
N GLN A 23 1.06 -11.85 -5.69
CA GLN A 23 -0.21 -11.38 -5.12
C GLN A 23 -0.03 -10.04 -4.41
N ALA A 24 1.04 -9.87 -3.64
CA ALA A 24 1.31 -8.61 -2.97
C ALA A 24 1.49 -7.45 -3.98
N ILE A 25 2.23 -7.65 -5.07
CA ILE A 25 2.36 -6.66 -6.15
C ILE A 25 1.01 -6.39 -6.84
N ALA A 26 0.26 -7.46 -7.16
CA ALA A 26 -1.03 -7.34 -7.80
C ALA A 26 -2.02 -6.50 -6.99
N GLU A 27 -2.01 -6.62 -5.66
CA GLU A 27 -2.84 -5.79 -4.76
C GLU A 27 -2.57 -4.29 -4.97
N TYR A 28 -1.31 -3.88 -5.15
CA TYR A 28 -0.97 -2.47 -5.42
C TYR A 28 -1.44 -2.01 -6.80
N ILE A 29 -1.38 -2.91 -7.79
CA ILE A 29 -1.90 -2.63 -9.13
C ILE A 29 -3.42 -2.42 -9.06
N TRP A 30 -4.13 -3.33 -8.38
CA TRP A 30 -5.58 -3.23 -8.19
C TRP A 30 -6.01 -2.01 -7.38
N ASN A 31 -5.23 -1.62 -6.37
CA ASN A 31 -5.49 -0.37 -5.63
C ASN A 31 -5.49 0.87 -6.55
N GLY A 32 -4.67 0.88 -7.61
CA GLY A 32 -4.69 1.93 -8.62
C GLY A 32 -6.01 1.95 -9.39
N PHE A 33 -6.44 0.78 -9.91
CA PHE A 33 -7.70 0.66 -10.63
C PHE A 33 -8.93 0.95 -9.75
N ASP A 34 -8.94 0.48 -8.49
CA ASP A 34 -9.99 0.80 -7.51
C ASP A 34 -10.06 2.30 -7.19
N ALA A 35 -8.96 3.03 -7.38
CA ALA A 35 -8.90 4.49 -7.29
C ALA A 35 -9.31 5.22 -8.59
N GLY A 36 -9.84 4.50 -9.57
CA GLY A 36 -10.30 5.04 -10.85
C GLY A 36 -9.18 5.30 -11.86
N ALA A 37 -7.98 4.74 -11.65
CA ALA A 37 -6.90 4.88 -12.61
C ALA A 37 -7.21 4.20 -13.94
N THR A 38 -6.79 4.82 -15.04
CA THR A 38 -6.81 4.21 -16.37
C THR A 38 -5.46 3.59 -16.73
N ILE A 39 -4.40 4.00 -16.06
CA ILE A 39 -3.02 3.57 -16.27
C ILE A 39 -2.41 3.27 -14.90
N VAL A 40 -1.79 2.10 -14.81
CA VAL A 40 -0.93 1.72 -13.68
C VAL A 40 0.40 1.24 -14.24
N GLU A 41 1.49 1.87 -13.82
CA GLU A 41 2.86 1.60 -14.23
C GLU A 41 3.60 0.88 -13.11
N LEU A 42 4.20 -0.27 -13.43
CA LEU A 42 5.12 -0.98 -12.56
C LEU A 42 6.53 -0.80 -13.11
N ASN A 43 7.42 -0.25 -12.29
CA ASN A 43 8.82 -0.07 -12.61
C ASN A 43 9.67 -0.79 -11.57
N ALA A 44 10.66 -1.54 -12.03
CA ALA A 44 11.64 -2.20 -11.18
C ALA A 44 13.04 -1.84 -11.67
N VAL A 45 13.88 -1.34 -10.76
CA VAL A 45 15.21 -0.84 -11.11
C VAL A 45 16.25 -1.73 -10.44
N PRO A 46 17.15 -2.39 -11.21
CA PRO A 46 18.22 -3.18 -10.63
C PRO A 46 19.21 -2.29 -9.85
N ILE A 47 20.00 -2.88 -8.95
CA ILE A 47 21.08 -2.16 -8.26
C ILE A 47 22.18 -1.78 -9.24
N GLU A 48 22.52 -2.68 -10.16
CA GLU A 48 23.50 -2.51 -11.22
C GLU A 48 22.99 -3.18 -12.50
N GLU A 49 23.35 -2.64 -13.67
CA GLU A 49 22.98 -3.23 -14.95
C GLU A 49 23.50 -4.67 -15.06
N GLY A 50 22.62 -5.61 -15.39
CA GLY A 50 22.95 -7.04 -15.51
C GLY A 50 22.81 -7.87 -14.23
N PHE A 51 22.38 -7.27 -13.11
CA PHE A 51 22.06 -8.00 -11.88
C PHE A 51 20.55 -8.10 -11.64
N ASP A 52 20.10 -9.25 -11.12
CA ASP A 52 18.69 -9.49 -10.81
C ASP A 52 18.22 -8.81 -9.52
N THR A 53 19.15 -8.36 -8.66
CA THR A 53 18.80 -7.69 -7.40
C THR A 53 18.30 -6.27 -7.65
N LEU A 54 17.11 -5.96 -7.13
CA LEU A 54 16.46 -4.68 -7.31
C LEU A 54 16.86 -3.66 -6.23
N SER A 55 17.15 -2.43 -6.64
CA SER A 55 17.34 -1.30 -5.72
C SER A 55 16.01 -0.84 -5.14
N HIS A 56 15.00 -0.70 -6.01
CA HIS A 56 13.66 -0.30 -5.66
C HIS A 56 12.64 -0.73 -6.71
N ILE A 57 11.37 -0.79 -6.28
CA ILE A 57 10.21 -0.99 -7.14
C ILE A 57 9.30 0.23 -6.97
N THR A 58 8.68 0.68 -8.04
CA THR A 58 7.65 1.72 -8.00
C THR A 58 6.39 1.25 -8.70
N ILE A 59 5.24 1.43 -8.05
CA ILE A 59 3.92 1.26 -8.68
C ILE A 59 3.22 2.61 -8.68
N ARG A 60 2.88 3.11 -9.86
CA ARG A 60 2.30 4.43 -10.05
C ARG A 60 0.98 4.34 -10.80
N ASP A 61 -0.04 5.01 -10.27
CA ASP A 61 -1.33 5.16 -10.91
C ASP A 61 -1.66 6.63 -11.20
N ASN A 62 -2.58 6.84 -12.14
CA ASN A 62 -3.16 8.15 -12.46
C ASN A 62 -4.59 8.33 -11.90
N GLY A 63 -4.94 7.61 -10.83
CA GLY A 63 -6.26 7.66 -10.21
C GLY A 63 -6.48 8.92 -9.37
N GLU A 64 -7.49 8.88 -8.49
CA GLU A 64 -7.91 10.04 -7.69
C GLU A 64 -7.02 10.34 -6.48
N GLY A 65 -6.07 9.46 -6.18
CA GLY A 65 -5.24 9.55 -4.99
C GLY A 65 -5.97 9.21 -3.69
N ILE A 66 -5.35 9.54 -2.56
CA ILE A 66 -5.84 9.20 -1.23
C ILE A 66 -6.16 10.51 -0.52
N PRO A 67 -7.44 10.89 -0.32
CA PRO A 67 -7.76 12.11 0.40
C PRO A 67 -7.31 12.04 1.86
N HIS A 68 -6.55 13.05 2.31
CA HIS A 68 -6.03 13.11 3.67
C HIS A 68 -7.10 12.95 4.78
N PRO A 69 -8.33 13.49 4.67
CA PRO A 69 -9.38 13.24 5.65
C PRO A 69 -9.78 11.76 5.80
N THR A 70 -9.61 10.96 4.75
CA THR A 70 -9.92 9.52 4.76
C THR A 70 -8.76 8.65 5.24
N LEU A 71 -7.58 9.25 5.47
CA LEU A 71 -6.36 8.54 5.82
C LEU A 71 -6.54 7.65 7.05
N LYS A 72 -7.14 8.17 8.13
CA LYS A 72 -7.35 7.40 9.37
C LYS A 72 -8.26 6.18 9.15
N GLN A 73 -9.26 6.29 8.28
CA GLN A 73 -10.11 5.15 7.91
C GLN A 73 -9.34 4.15 7.05
N LYS A 74 -8.56 4.66 6.08
CA LYS A 74 -7.79 3.86 5.14
C LYS A 74 -6.49 3.29 5.68
N PHE A 75 -5.94 3.76 6.80
CA PHE A 75 -4.67 3.31 7.37
C PHE A 75 -4.74 3.03 8.88
N GLY A 76 -5.89 3.24 9.50
CA GLY A 76 -6.10 3.08 10.95
C GLY A 76 -6.14 1.63 11.45
N PRO A 77 -6.29 1.46 12.79
CA PRO A 77 -6.11 0.19 13.48
C PRO A 77 -7.03 -0.93 12.98
N TYR A 78 -6.37 -2.03 12.64
CA TYR A 78 -6.76 -3.14 11.78
C TYR A 78 -7.69 -4.19 12.44
N LEU A 79 -8.58 -3.81 13.36
CA LEU A 79 -9.31 -4.77 14.21
C LEU A 79 -10.54 -5.43 13.55
N GLU A 80 -11.32 -4.69 12.76
CA GLU A 80 -12.59 -5.21 12.24
C GLU A 80 -12.43 -6.13 11.03
N SER A 81 -11.43 -5.88 10.18
CA SER A 81 -11.28 -6.60 8.92
C SER A 81 -10.72 -8.02 9.08
N LEU A 82 -9.94 -8.33 10.12
CA LEU A 82 -9.37 -9.69 10.31
C LEU A 82 -10.41 -10.78 10.55
N LYS A 83 -11.52 -10.45 11.23
CA LYS A 83 -12.62 -11.40 11.44
C LYS A 83 -13.36 -11.74 10.14
N ALA A 84 -13.29 -10.85 9.14
CA ALA A 84 -13.88 -11.05 7.82
C ALA A 84 -12.99 -11.91 6.89
N TYR A 85 -11.65 -11.81 6.97
CA TYR A 85 -10.71 -12.62 6.17
C TYR A 85 -10.89 -14.13 6.33
N LYS A 86 -11.09 -14.60 7.56
CA LYS A 86 -11.36 -16.02 7.82
C LYS A 86 -12.67 -16.51 7.18
N ARG A 87 -13.57 -15.61 6.77
CA ARG A 87 -14.85 -15.93 6.12
C ARG A 87 -14.81 -15.76 4.59
N SER A 88 -13.93 -14.92 4.05
CA SER A 88 -13.95 -14.49 2.64
C SER A 88 -12.99 -15.24 1.72
N SER A 89 -12.30 -16.30 2.17
CA SER A 89 -11.41 -17.11 1.30
C SER A 89 -12.16 -17.91 0.21
N ILE A 90 -13.43 -17.60 -0.04
CA ILE A 90 -14.25 -18.19 -1.09
C ILE A 90 -15.08 -17.06 -1.71
N LYS A 91 -14.85 -16.82 -3.01
CA LYS A 91 -15.69 -16.12 -4.01
C LYS A 91 -15.12 -14.79 -4.53
N ASN A 92 -14.69 -14.87 -5.80
CA ASN A 92 -14.93 -13.90 -6.87
C ASN A 92 -15.91 -12.78 -6.49
N SER A 93 -15.38 -11.64 -6.04
CA SER A 93 -16.13 -10.39 -5.98
C SER A 93 -15.28 -9.31 -6.64
N ASP A 94 -15.83 -8.67 -7.66
CA ASP A 94 -15.23 -7.72 -8.61
C ASP A 94 -14.67 -6.42 -8.01
N VAL A 95 -14.33 -6.41 -6.71
CA VAL A 95 -13.64 -5.30 -6.03
C VAL A 95 -12.72 -5.90 -4.97
N GLN A 96 -11.45 -6.11 -5.30
CA GLN A 96 -10.45 -6.69 -4.40
C GLN A 96 -10.07 -5.74 -3.25
N GLY A 97 -10.30 -4.42 -3.37
CA GLY A 97 -9.87 -3.40 -2.42
C GLY A 97 -10.69 -3.19 -1.13
N GLN A 98 -11.71 -4.01 -0.82
CA GLN A 98 -12.63 -3.69 0.28
C GLN A 98 -12.05 -3.79 1.71
N GLU A 99 -10.95 -4.51 1.94
CA GLU A 99 -10.50 -4.78 3.32
C GLU A 99 -9.26 -3.99 3.78
N GLY A 100 -8.66 -3.16 2.93
CA GLY A 100 -7.51 -2.35 3.31
C GLY A 100 -6.28 -3.19 3.72
N LYS A 101 -6.14 -4.38 3.15
CA LYS A 101 -5.09 -5.34 3.55
C LYS A 101 -3.90 -5.33 2.62
N GLY A 102 -4.16 -5.18 1.32
CA GLY A 102 -3.15 -5.13 0.27
C GLY A 102 -2.03 -4.15 0.57
N ARG A 103 -2.33 -2.97 1.13
CA ARG A 103 -1.32 -1.95 1.46
C ARG A 103 -0.25 -2.39 2.48
N LEU A 104 -0.48 -3.46 3.23
CA LEU A 104 0.49 -4.00 4.19
C LEU A 104 1.28 -5.16 3.61
N THR A 105 0.89 -5.74 2.47
CA THR A 105 1.54 -6.95 1.92
C THR A 105 2.95 -6.68 1.37
N PHE A 106 3.40 -5.43 1.27
CA PHE A 106 4.76 -5.11 0.83
C PHE A 106 5.86 -5.80 1.63
N PHE A 107 5.62 -6.10 2.93
CA PHE A 107 6.62 -6.80 3.76
C PHE A 107 7.03 -8.17 3.20
N ARG A 108 6.27 -8.71 2.23
CA ARG A 108 6.60 -9.96 1.53
C ARG A 108 7.82 -9.81 0.61
N PHE A 109 8.11 -8.59 0.15
CA PHE A 109 9.16 -8.33 -0.83
C PHE A 109 10.02 -7.08 -0.57
N SER A 110 9.65 -6.21 0.37
CA SER A 110 10.42 -4.99 0.67
C SER A 110 10.36 -4.58 2.14
N ASN A 111 11.37 -3.83 2.58
CA ASN A 111 11.49 -3.37 3.96
C ASN A 111 10.66 -2.12 4.27
N SER A 112 10.34 -1.30 3.27
CA SER A 112 9.51 -0.11 3.45
C SER A 112 8.71 0.21 2.21
N ALA A 113 7.55 0.83 2.43
CA ALA A 113 6.70 1.38 1.39
C ALA A 113 6.40 2.85 1.69
N THR A 114 6.56 3.71 0.69
CA THR A 114 6.25 5.14 0.75
C THR A 114 5.24 5.49 -0.33
N TRP A 115 4.04 5.87 0.06
CA TRP A 115 3.01 6.39 -0.83
C TRP A 115 3.23 7.89 -1.00
N ASN A 116 3.36 8.33 -2.24
CA ASN A 116 3.35 9.72 -2.66
C ASN A 116 2.04 9.95 -3.41
N THR A 117 1.06 10.56 -2.75
CA THR A 117 -0.30 10.65 -3.28
C THR A 117 -0.71 12.10 -3.49
N ARG A 118 -1.44 12.33 -4.59
CA ARG A 118 -2.01 13.62 -4.97
C ARG A 118 -3.51 13.46 -5.15
N PHE A 119 -4.27 14.32 -4.49
CA PHE A 119 -5.73 14.27 -4.51
C PHE A 119 -6.33 15.65 -4.65
N THR A 120 -7.58 15.73 -5.10
CA THR A 120 -8.34 16.98 -5.16
C THR A 120 -9.27 17.10 -3.96
N GLU A 121 -9.25 18.25 -3.28
CA GLU A 121 -10.19 18.61 -2.23
C GLU A 121 -10.68 20.04 -2.46
N LYS A 122 -12.01 20.21 -2.54
CA LYS A 122 -12.68 21.52 -2.76
C LYS A 122 -12.11 22.30 -3.96
N GLY A 123 -11.77 21.59 -5.04
CA GLY A 123 -11.25 22.17 -6.28
C GLY A 123 -9.76 22.51 -6.28
N ARG A 124 -9.04 22.24 -5.19
CA ARG A 124 -7.58 22.39 -5.11
C ARG A 124 -6.90 21.04 -5.00
N ARG A 125 -5.66 20.93 -5.48
CA ARG A 125 -4.89 19.69 -5.40
C ARG A 125 -3.88 19.76 -4.28
N TYR A 126 -3.74 18.65 -3.58
CA TYR A 126 -2.82 18.50 -2.46
C TYR A 126 -1.98 17.25 -2.63
N ALA A 127 -0.73 17.31 -2.17
CA ALA A 127 0.19 16.20 -2.10
C ALA A 127 0.64 15.95 -0.67
N TYR A 128 0.80 14.68 -0.30
CA TYR A 128 1.46 14.28 0.93
C TYR A 128 2.04 12.87 0.78
N THR A 129 2.85 12.50 1.76
CA THR A 129 3.45 11.17 1.84
C THR A 129 2.87 10.36 2.99
N ILE A 130 2.86 9.04 2.84
CA ILE A 130 2.58 8.09 3.91
C ILE A 130 3.72 7.07 3.88
N LYS A 131 4.36 6.81 5.01
CA LYS A 131 5.42 5.80 5.11
C LYS A 131 5.06 4.68 6.08
N ILE A 132 5.36 3.45 5.69
CA ILE A 132 5.26 2.25 6.54
C ILE A 132 6.54 1.43 6.42
N ASN A 133 7.04 0.94 7.56
CA ASN A 133 8.18 0.01 7.61
C ASN A 133 7.70 -1.39 7.97
N ALA A 134 8.38 -2.42 7.44
CA ALA A 134 8.02 -3.82 7.63
C ALA A 134 8.20 -4.33 9.08
N ASP A 135 8.96 -3.62 9.91
CA ASP A 135 9.13 -3.88 11.34
C ASP A 135 8.05 -3.19 12.20
N GLY A 136 7.37 -2.18 11.66
CA GLY A 136 6.30 -1.42 12.30
C GLY A 136 5.03 -1.33 11.45
N LEU A 137 4.51 -2.48 11.00
CA LEU A 137 3.29 -2.55 10.16
C LEU A 137 2.01 -2.08 10.87
N ASP A 138 2.05 -1.95 12.20
CA ASP A 138 0.98 -1.40 13.03
C ASP A 138 1.01 0.14 13.09
N LYS A 139 1.96 0.78 12.41
CA LYS A 139 2.18 2.23 12.42
C LYS A 139 2.37 2.74 10.99
N TYR A 140 2.02 4.01 10.79
CA TYR A 140 2.31 4.75 9.57
C TYR A 140 2.67 6.19 9.94
N ASP A 141 3.47 6.83 9.09
CA ASP A 141 3.96 8.19 9.29
C ASP A 141 3.53 9.07 8.10
N PRO A 142 2.48 9.89 8.26
CA PRO A 142 2.02 10.79 7.20
C PRO A 142 2.65 12.19 7.30
N SER A 143 3.03 12.77 6.17
CA SER A 143 3.38 14.19 6.10
C SER A 143 2.12 15.06 6.12
N SER A 144 2.29 16.35 6.43
CA SER A 144 1.22 17.32 6.21
C SER A 144 0.95 17.51 4.71
N PRO A 145 -0.32 17.62 4.28
CA PRO A 145 -0.65 18.00 2.91
C PRO A 145 -0.15 19.39 2.54
N SER A 146 0.39 19.49 1.33
CA SER A 146 0.79 20.77 0.71
C SER A 146 0.08 20.94 -0.63
N GLU A 147 -0.28 22.17 -0.98
CA GLU A 147 -0.97 22.47 -2.23
C GLU A 147 -0.02 22.28 -3.42
N VAL A 148 -0.51 21.67 -4.51
CA VAL A 148 0.26 21.32 -5.70
C VAL A 148 -0.53 21.59 -6.97
N GLN A 149 0.14 21.64 -8.13
CA GLN A 149 -0.51 21.85 -9.43
C GLN A 149 -0.60 20.56 -10.27
N GLN A 150 0.24 19.57 -9.97
CA GLN A 150 0.29 18.28 -10.62
C GLN A 150 -1.04 17.54 -10.51
N ALA A 151 -1.38 16.75 -11.52
CA ALA A 151 -2.59 15.93 -11.55
C ALA A 151 -2.62 14.90 -10.40
N ASN A 152 -3.83 14.41 -10.10
CA ASN A 152 -4.05 13.37 -9.09
C ASN A 152 -3.28 12.08 -9.43
N GLY A 153 -3.21 11.19 -8.45
CA GLY A 153 -2.65 9.85 -8.60
C GLY A 153 -1.76 9.49 -7.43
N THR A 154 -1.40 8.22 -7.34
CA THR A 154 -0.52 7.72 -6.29
C THR A 154 0.71 7.04 -6.88
N SER A 155 1.86 7.23 -6.25
CA SER A 155 3.08 6.49 -6.54
C SER A 155 3.56 5.83 -5.27
N VAL A 156 3.67 4.51 -5.25
CA VAL A 156 4.19 3.76 -4.11
C VAL A 156 5.60 3.31 -4.44
N GLU A 157 6.55 3.77 -3.65
CA GLU A 157 7.95 3.39 -3.74
C GLU A 157 8.27 2.33 -2.67
N PHE A 158 8.90 1.24 -3.10
CA PHE A 158 9.33 0.14 -2.25
C PHE A 158 10.85 0.10 -2.19
N LEU A 159 11.40 0.32 -0.99
CA LEU A 159 12.84 0.34 -0.75
C LEU A 159 13.27 -0.85 0.12
N GLY A 160 14.52 -1.26 -0.07
CA GLY A 160 15.05 -2.46 0.57
C GLY A 160 14.32 -3.70 0.08
N VAL A 161 14.22 -3.84 -1.24
CA VAL A 161 13.67 -5.02 -1.90
C VAL A 161 14.50 -6.23 -1.50
N HIS A 162 13.85 -7.33 -1.14
CA HIS A 162 14.54 -8.52 -0.67
C HIS A 162 15.39 -9.11 -1.80
N ALA A 163 16.62 -9.54 -1.51
CA ALA A 163 17.57 -9.99 -2.53
C ALA A 163 17.10 -11.21 -3.33
N ASP A 164 16.18 -12.00 -2.77
CA ASP A 164 15.58 -13.18 -3.39
C ASP A 164 14.24 -12.88 -4.10
N PHE A 165 13.84 -11.60 -4.17
CA PHE A 165 12.68 -11.19 -4.94
C PHE A 165 13.06 -11.02 -6.42
N THR A 166 12.30 -11.67 -7.28
CA THR A 166 12.38 -11.56 -8.74
C THR A 166 10.97 -11.29 -9.26
N LEU A 167 10.88 -10.51 -10.35
CA LEU A 167 9.62 -10.10 -10.98
C LEU A 167 9.29 -10.97 -12.19
#